data_AF-A0A5N6KSI5-F1
#
_entry.id   AF-A0A5N6KSI5-F1
#
_cell.length_a   1.000
_cell.length_b   1.000
_cell.length_c   1.000
_cell.angle_alpha   90.00
_cell.angle_beta   90.00
_cell.angle_gamma   90.00
#
_symmetry.space_group_name_H-M   'P 1'
#
loop_
_entity.id
_entity.type
_entity.pdbx_description
1 polymer ?
#
loop_
_entity_poly.entity_id
_entity_poly.type
_entity_poly.pdbx_seq_one_letter_code
_entity_poly.pdbx_strand_id
1 'polypeptide(L)'
;MRANFTQCAAVFSNNQTLIDRYGWKGPVHFVDSNPTKQISFQGCIALCGTGVDYYEWNTIASNITTWILPIIGIILQAPFESNDFFATVDMSSSCMQPGDEVAYQDMRDSLYLLSAMNQYSVNPEAITSLKDVGESLLRFALFSKELKLKAHKHETRVTLTHLRKDIARKLRDQRKRGAVPVFVSIAWFLFSLAISIQYAFGLLGQNGIAHDLAIGLLMSWLPVIILASIVDRNFSSPESVRKRLNSLVDRVCDSLEALTKPGNEQDWEAYIQSIREDTQDTAEFERMQAWVRSISERCGHMKGHFFGKFAGQGRLRWHYGVAHPIITSIERSYLAKHKRPWLRNEREARSSLVLGTPAETLIWFDRRQIWQVFAAWAVVWGSVTGAFCLSFFTPTVGLGCRSGAFMIFAIVALVLALSEFLMWALFIPTQFRNSVLRRPSSAVAEGTASVVCCVERMILFCIALVFQSRDGPYSLREYLSTNVKTFFGNLKTWTGRQWWERCFFRFLECLNMIWLFYAVIGQAVGAYGTCACQCSTWSPLGGYLDFTQYDVSDIPLLRISWPISTAISTSAMGFAMIYIVREWCIQSVSNFLHTSSPSTA
;
A
#
# COMPACT_ATOMS: atom_id res chain seq x y z
N MET A 1 27.89 -20.59 28.82
CA MET A 1 29.16 -19.91 28.49
C MET A 1 28.99 -19.23 27.14
N ARG A 2 29.44 -17.97 26.98
CA ARG A 2 29.43 -17.25 25.70
C ARG A 2 30.27 -18.03 24.69
N ALA A 3 29.85 -18.08 23.43
CA ALA A 3 30.68 -18.66 22.38
C ALA A 3 31.88 -17.75 22.11
N ASN A 4 33.10 -18.29 22.12
CA ASN A 4 34.31 -17.55 21.76
C ASN A 4 35.00 -18.28 20.59
N PHE A 5 34.70 -17.83 19.37
CA PHE A 5 35.19 -18.47 18.15
C PHE A 5 36.71 -18.32 17.99
N THR A 6 37.30 -17.21 18.42
CA THR A 6 38.74 -16.96 18.32
C THR A 6 39.54 -17.92 19.21
N GLN A 7 39.12 -18.09 20.46
CA GLN A 7 39.76 -19.04 21.38
C GLN A 7 39.53 -20.49 20.92
N CYS A 8 38.31 -20.79 20.47
CA CYS A 8 37.96 -22.10 19.96
C CYS A 8 38.79 -22.50 18.74
N ALA A 9 39.02 -21.58 17.80
CA ALA A 9 39.85 -21.76 16.63
C ALA A 9 41.28 -22.17 17.01
N ALA A 10 41.88 -21.46 17.98
CA ALA A 10 43.24 -21.73 18.44
C ALA A 10 43.39 -23.09 19.15
N VAL A 11 42.35 -23.54 19.85
CA VAL A 11 42.34 -24.87 20.49
C VAL A 11 42.17 -25.98 19.46
N PHE A 12 41.27 -25.78 18.48
CA PHE A 12 40.99 -26.77 17.45
C PHE A 12 42.17 -26.99 16.51
N SER A 13 42.79 -25.91 16.02
CA SER A 13 43.89 -25.99 15.04
C SER A 13 45.17 -26.63 15.60
N ASN A 14 45.38 -26.56 16.91
CA ASN A 14 46.57 -27.08 17.57
C ASN A 14 46.45 -28.53 18.07
N ASN A 15 45.26 -29.16 17.98
CA ASN A 15 45.03 -30.48 18.56
C ASN A 15 44.51 -31.48 17.53
N GLN A 16 45.40 -32.37 17.08
CA GLN A 16 45.08 -33.40 16.07
C GLN A 16 43.92 -34.32 16.48
N THR A 17 43.81 -34.66 17.77
CA THR A 17 42.73 -35.54 18.25
C THR A 17 41.34 -34.91 18.11
N LEU A 18 41.25 -33.58 18.22
CA LEU A 18 40.02 -32.84 18.02
C LEU A 18 39.70 -32.71 16.53
N ILE A 19 40.71 -32.54 15.69
CA ILE A 19 40.58 -32.48 14.23
C ILE A 19 40.03 -33.82 13.70
N ASP A 20 40.58 -34.94 14.13
CA ASP A 20 40.15 -36.26 13.65
C ASP A 20 38.70 -36.58 14.07
N ARG A 21 38.29 -36.09 15.25
CA ARG A 21 36.95 -36.31 15.82
C ARG A 21 35.90 -35.35 15.28
N TYR A 22 36.21 -34.06 15.19
CA TYR A 22 35.24 -33.00 14.92
C TYR A 22 35.45 -32.26 13.61
N GLY A 23 36.53 -32.55 12.87
CA GLY A 23 36.79 -32.01 11.55
C GLY A 23 35.67 -32.33 10.58
N TRP A 24 35.33 -31.35 9.74
CA TRP A 24 34.30 -31.51 8.73
C TRP A 24 34.75 -32.47 7.63
N LYS A 25 33.87 -33.42 7.26
CA LYS A 25 34.11 -34.41 6.20
C LYS A 25 33.11 -34.33 5.05
N GLY A 26 32.13 -33.43 5.16
CA GLY A 26 31.10 -33.24 4.15
C GLY A 26 31.56 -32.33 3.00
N PRO A 27 30.68 -32.03 2.04
CA PRO A 27 30.99 -31.07 0.99
C PRO A 27 31.20 -29.67 1.58
N VAL A 28 32.12 -28.92 0.98
CA VAL A 28 32.39 -27.52 1.30
C VAL A 28 31.96 -26.62 0.13
N HIS A 29 31.53 -25.41 0.43
CA HIS A 29 31.02 -24.48 -0.58
C HIS A 29 31.97 -23.28 -0.72
N PHE A 30 32.47 -23.05 -1.94
CA PHE A 30 33.27 -21.88 -2.33
C PHE A 30 34.61 -21.68 -1.60
N VAL A 31 35.03 -22.66 -0.77
CA VAL A 31 36.30 -22.70 -0.04
C VAL A 31 36.88 -24.10 -0.19
N ASP A 32 38.21 -24.21 -0.19
CA ASP A 32 38.90 -25.51 -0.25
C ASP A 32 38.68 -26.33 1.02
N SER A 33 38.54 -27.65 0.87
CA SER A 33 38.36 -28.55 2.01
C SER A 33 39.65 -28.60 2.84
N ASN A 34 39.55 -28.22 4.11
CA ASN A 34 40.67 -28.28 5.05
C ASN A 34 40.17 -28.67 6.45
N PRO A 35 40.43 -29.91 6.91
CA PRO A 35 39.91 -30.42 8.18
C PRO A 35 40.49 -29.70 9.41
N THR A 36 41.63 -29.01 9.27
CA THR A 36 42.27 -28.26 10.36
C THR A 36 41.59 -26.92 10.64
N LYS A 37 40.84 -26.39 9.66
CA LYS A 37 40.16 -25.09 9.72
C LYS A 37 38.65 -25.21 9.81
N GLN A 38 38.11 -26.34 9.37
CA GLN A 38 36.68 -26.59 9.22
C GLN A 38 36.19 -27.54 10.28
N ILE A 39 35.35 -27.03 11.18
CA ILE A 39 34.77 -27.79 12.28
C ILE A 39 33.30 -28.11 12.00
N SER A 40 32.88 -29.32 12.39
CA SER A 40 31.47 -29.73 12.39
C SER A 40 30.67 -29.02 13.48
N PHE A 41 29.34 -28.95 13.30
CA PHE A 41 28.43 -28.37 14.28
C PHE A 41 28.57 -28.96 15.70
N GLN A 42 28.70 -30.29 15.81
CA GLN A 42 28.89 -30.96 17.10
C GLN A 42 30.20 -30.54 17.77
N GLY A 43 31.27 -30.39 16.99
CA GLY A 43 32.54 -29.87 17.47
C GLY A 43 32.46 -28.42 17.93
N CYS A 44 31.76 -27.58 17.18
CA CYS A 44 31.55 -26.17 17.54
C CYS A 44 30.84 -26.05 18.90
N ILE A 45 29.77 -26.81 19.13
CA ILE A 45 29.09 -26.81 20.43
C ILE A 45 30.02 -27.29 21.55
N ALA A 46 30.78 -28.36 21.31
CA ALA A 46 31.64 -28.97 22.31
C ALA A 46 32.84 -28.07 22.69
N LEU A 47 33.42 -27.35 21.73
CA LEU A 47 34.64 -26.56 21.91
C LEU A 47 34.37 -25.07 22.11
N CYS A 48 33.47 -24.49 21.32
CA CYS A 48 33.19 -23.05 21.34
C CYS A 48 32.06 -22.72 22.33
N GLY A 49 31.17 -23.67 22.64
CA GLY A 49 30.06 -23.50 23.57
C GLY A 49 28.71 -23.21 22.90
N THR A 50 27.63 -23.21 23.69
CA THR A 50 26.24 -23.04 23.22
C THR A 50 25.74 -21.59 23.25
N GLY A 51 26.55 -20.65 23.74
CA GLY A 51 26.17 -19.25 23.88
C GLY A 51 26.09 -18.48 22.55
N VAL A 52 25.60 -17.25 22.64
CA VAL A 52 25.54 -16.30 21.53
C VAL A 52 26.75 -15.37 21.61
N ASP A 53 27.44 -15.16 20.48
CA ASP A 53 28.45 -14.12 20.34
C ASP A 53 27.82 -12.83 19.78
N TYR A 54 27.30 -11.99 20.69
CA TYR A 54 26.71 -10.71 20.33
C TYR A 54 27.76 -9.72 19.82
N TYR A 55 27.33 -8.81 18.95
CA TYR A 55 28.17 -7.69 18.54
C TYR A 55 28.51 -6.78 19.72
N GLU A 56 29.60 -6.04 19.59
CA GLU A 56 29.92 -4.98 20.54
C GLU A 56 28.84 -3.90 20.53
N TRP A 57 28.62 -3.26 21.69
CA TRP A 57 27.58 -2.24 21.82
C TRP A 57 27.70 -1.12 20.79
N ASN A 58 28.92 -0.72 20.41
CA ASN A 58 29.15 0.31 19.40
C ASN A 58 28.57 -0.09 18.03
N THR A 59 28.75 -1.34 17.63
CA THR A 59 28.17 -1.89 16.39
C THR A 59 26.66 -2.00 16.49
N ILE A 60 26.13 -2.48 17.62
CA ILE A 60 24.69 -2.58 17.85
C ILE A 60 24.02 -1.20 17.77
N ALA A 61 24.59 -0.21 18.47
CA ALA A 61 24.11 1.16 18.47
C ALA A 61 24.13 1.74 17.05
N SER A 62 25.23 1.55 16.31
CA SER A 62 25.33 1.97 14.92
C SER A 62 24.23 1.35 14.06
N ASN A 63 24.03 0.03 14.10
CA ASN A 63 23.01 -0.67 13.30
C ASN A 63 21.59 -0.16 13.64
N ILE A 64 21.30 0.06 14.92
CA ILE A 64 20.01 0.61 15.38
C ILE A 64 19.80 2.02 14.83
N THR A 65 20.80 2.89 14.92
CA THR A 65 20.69 4.28 14.48
C THR A 65 20.64 4.43 12.96
N THR A 66 21.28 3.52 12.24
CA THR A 66 21.37 3.54 10.76
C THR A 66 20.11 2.99 10.12
N TRP A 67 19.55 1.89 10.65
CA TRP A 67 18.42 1.21 10.00
C TRP A 67 17.13 1.30 10.79
N ILE A 68 17.16 0.98 12.09
CA ILE A 68 15.93 0.82 12.87
C ILE A 68 15.29 2.18 13.14
N LEU A 69 16.04 3.17 13.63
CA LEU A 69 15.48 4.49 13.95
C LEU A 69 14.93 5.23 12.71
N PRO A 70 15.63 5.28 11.56
CA PRO A 70 15.09 5.90 10.36
C PRO A 70 13.82 5.19 9.87
N ILE A 71 13.80 3.86 9.89
CA ILE A 71 12.59 3.10 9.50
C ILE A 71 11.44 3.38 10.45
N ILE A 72 11.67 3.39 11.77
CA ILE A 72 10.64 3.77 12.74
C ILE A 72 10.16 5.21 12.47
N GLY A 73 11.07 6.14 12.22
CA GLY A 73 10.73 7.52 11.86
C GLY A 73 9.84 7.59 10.61
N ILE A 74 10.19 6.86 9.55
CA ILE A 74 9.42 6.79 8.31
C ILE A 74 8.06 6.08 8.57
N ILE A 75 8.00 5.02 9.39
CA ILE A 75 6.75 4.35 9.77
C ILE A 75 5.87 5.26 10.61
N LEU A 76 6.42 6.04 11.54
CA LEU A 76 5.66 7.01 12.34
C LEU A 76 5.12 8.16 11.48
N GLN A 77 5.80 8.45 10.37
CA GLN A 77 5.31 9.33 9.32
C GLN A 77 4.38 8.63 8.32
N ALA A 78 4.34 7.29 8.32
CA ALA A 78 3.27 6.58 7.66
C ALA A 78 1.98 7.08 8.27
N PRO A 79 0.94 7.31 7.45
CA PRO A 79 -0.05 8.30 7.82
C PRO A 79 -0.99 7.73 8.91
N PHE A 80 -0.61 7.98 10.16
CA PHE A 80 -1.42 7.93 11.36
C PHE A 80 -1.98 9.32 11.61
N GLU A 81 -3.16 9.39 12.20
CA GLU A 81 -3.87 10.65 12.40
C GLU A 81 -2.96 11.69 13.07
N SER A 82 -2.95 12.90 12.49
CA SER A 82 -2.31 14.11 12.99
C SER A 82 -0.80 14.23 12.79
N ASN A 83 -0.40 15.08 11.85
CA ASN A 83 0.72 15.99 12.10
C ASN A 83 0.58 17.27 11.25
N ASP A 84 0.36 18.39 11.92
CA ASP A 84 0.34 19.73 11.35
C ASP A 84 1.56 20.47 11.90
N PHE A 85 2.60 20.69 11.08
CA PHE A 85 3.71 21.56 11.46
C PHE A 85 4.49 22.08 10.24
N PHE A 86 4.31 23.37 9.98
CA PHE A 86 5.14 24.30 9.22
C PHE A 86 5.13 24.31 7.68
N ALA A 87 5.33 25.53 7.18
CA ALA A 87 4.98 26.02 5.86
C ALA A 87 6.17 26.06 4.88
N THR A 88 5.82 26.32 3.61
CA THR A 88 6.65 26.83 2.50
C THR A 88 7.27 25.75 1.60
N VAL A 89 6.94 25.72 0.31
CA VAL A 89 7.54 26.48 -0.83
C VAL A 89 6.69 26.16 -2.07
N ASP A 90 6.24 27.20 -2.76
CA ASP A 90 5.43 27.09 -3.97
C ASP A 90 6.35 27.15 -5.20
N MET A 91 6.33 26.11 -6.03
CA MET A 91 7.04 26.05 -7.30
C MET A 91 6.04 25.70 -8.40
N SER A 92 5.61 26.71 -9.15
CA SER A 92 4.96 26.53 -10.45
C SER A 92 5.51 27.55 -11.43
N SER A 93 6.19 27.08 -12.47
CA SER A 93 6.61 27.90 -13.61
C SER A 93 5.65 27.77 -14.80
N SER A 94 5.59 28.86 -15.55
CA SER A 94 4.69 29.16 -16.65
C SER A 94 5.13 28.57 -17.99
N CYS A 95 4.16 28.10 -18.79
CA CYS A 95 4.08 28.31 -20.25
C CYS A 95 2.78 27.68 -20.80
N MET A 96 1.71 28.47 -20.94
CA MET A 96 0.58 28.14 -21.83
C MET A 96 -0.20 29.43 -22.16
N GLN A 97 -0.85 29.46 -23.33
CA GLN A 97 -1.55 30.66 -23.81
C GLN A 97 -2.81 30.98 -22.96
N PRO A 98 -3.17 32.28 -22.83
CA PRO A 98 -4.07 32.79 -21.78
C PRO A 98 -5.55 32.31 -21.83
N GLY A 99 -5.98 31.60 -22.86
CA GLY A 99 -7.33 31.02 -22.97
C GLY A 99 -7.44 29.55 -22.56
N ASP A 100 -6.44 28.73 -22.93
CA ASP A 100 -6.40 27.29 -22.67
C ASP A 100 -6.07 26.97 -21.20
N GLU A 101 -5.49 27.93 -20.49
CA GLU A 101 -5.08 27.79 -19.09
C GLU A 101 -6.28 27.57 -18.16
N VAL A 102 -7.41 28.27 -18.38
CA VAL A 102 -8.58 28.19 -17.49
C VAL A 102 -9.31 26.85 -17.65
N ALA A 103 -9.50 26.39 -18.89
CA ALA A 103 -10.13 25.11 -19.19
C ALA A 103 -9.32 23.93 -18.63
N TYR A 104 -8.00 23.97 -18.83
CA TYR A 104 -7.08 22.97 -18.32
C TYR A 104 -7.02 22.95 -16.79
N GLN A 105 -6.94 24.12 -16.14
CA GLN A 105 -6.96 24.24 -14.68
C GLN A 105 -8.25 23.65 -14.08
N ASP A 106 -9.41 23.92 -14.68
CA ASP A 106 -10.68 23.38 -14.17
C ASP A 106 -10.78 21.86 -14.35
N MET A 107 -10.33 21.32 -15.49
CA MET A 107 -10.29 19.87 -15.72
C MET A 107 -9.35 19.17 -14.74
N ARG A 108 -8.18 19.74 -14.50
CA ARG A 108 -7.22 19.26 -13.50
C ARG A 108 -7.81 19.26 -12.10
N ASP A 109 -8.53 20.31 -11.71
CA ASP A 109 -9.17 20.41 -10.40
C ASP A 109 -10.24 19.33 -10.22
N SER A 110 -10.99 19.05 -11.29
CA SER A 110 -11.99 17.98 -11.33
C SER A 110 -11.38 16.58 -11.18
N LEU A 111 -10.31 16.29 -11.92
CA LEU A 111 -9.59 15.01 -11.82
C LEU A 111 -8.89 14.84 -10.46
N TYR A 112 -8.41 15.93 -9.87
CA TYR A 112 -7.84 15.90 -8.51
C TYR A 112 -8.91 15.59 -7.45
N LEU A 113 -10.10 16.21 -7.56
CA LEU A 113 -11.23 15.87 -6.69
C LEU A 113 -11.67 14.41 -6.86
N LEU A 114 -11.68 13.90 -8.09
CA LEU A 114 -11.98 12.49 -8.37
C LEU A 114 -10.99 11.54 -7.68
N SER A 115 -9.69 11.86 -7.70
CA SER A 115 -8.67 11.12 -6.94
C SER A 115 -8.95 11.16 -5.44
N ALA A 116 -9.30 12.32 -4.87
CA ALA A 116 -9.66 12.45 -3.46
C ALA A 116 -10.95 11.67 -3.10
N MET A 117 -11.95 11.65 -3.97
CA MET A 117 -13.19 10.87 -3.81
C MET A 117 -12.92 9.36 -3.78
N ASN A 118 -11.89 8.89 -4.50
CA ASN A 118 -11.51 7.48 -4.57
C ASN A 118 -11.10 6.88 -3.20
N GLN A 119 -10.75 7.73 -2.24
CA GLN A 119 -10.33 7.32 -0.89
C GLN A 119 -11.50 6.95 0.04
N TYR A 120 -12.75 7.19 -0.38
CA TYR A 120 -13.94 6.98 0.45
C TYR A 120 -14.81 5.87 -0.10
N SER A 121 -15.39 5.06 0.79
CA SER A 121 -16.42 4.10 0.38
C SER A 121 -17.70 4.86 0.03
N VAL A 122 -18.37 4.50 -1.05
CA VAL A 122 -19.73 4.98 -1.34
C VAL A 122 -20.72 4.21 -0.48
N ASN A 123 -21.73 4.89 0.04
CA ASN A 123 -22.71 4.22 0.89
C ASN A 123 -23.53 3.18 0.10
N PRO A 124 -23.79 1.99 0.69
CA PRO A 124 -24.49 0.90 -0.01
C PRO A 124 -25.86 1.30 -0.54
N GLU A 125 -26.59 2.17 0.16
CA GLU A 125 -27.90 2.66 -0.28
C GLU A 125 -27.82 3.43 -1.61
N ALA A 126 -26.78 4.26 -1.79
CA ALA A 126 -26.51 4.95 -3.03
C ALA A 126 -26.11 4.00 -4.18
N ILE A 127 -25.42 2.89 -3.86
CA ILE A 127 -24.99 1.88 -4.83
C ILE A 127 -26.15 0.96 -5.26
N THR A 128 -27.02 0.57 -4.32
CA THR A 128 -28.01 -0.51 -4.54
C THR A 128 -29.32 -0.01 -5.14
N SER A 129 -29.73 1.23 -4.83
CA SER A 129 -31.01 1.79 -5.29
C SER A 129 -30.91 2.73 -6.50
N LEU A 130 -29.72 3.30 -6.74
CA LEU A 130 -29.51 4.42 -7.67
C LEU A 130 -28.19 4.28 -8.44
N LYS A 131 -27.81 3.04 -8.82
CA LYS A 131 -26.50 2.70 -9.40
C LYS A 131 -26.07 3.61 -10.55
N ASP A 132 -26.96 3.86 -11.51
CA ASP A 132 -26.67 4.73 -12.66
C ASP A 132 -26.69 6.21 -12.26
N VAL A 133 -27.59 6.59 -11.35
CA VAL A 133 -27.79 8.00 -10.94
C VAL A 133 -26.64 8.51 -10.07
N GLY A 134 -26.06 7.68 -9.21
CA GLY A 134 -24.92 8.06 -8.37
C GLY A 134 -23.67 8.37 -9.19
N GLU A 135 -23.37 7.56 -10.21
CA GLU A 135 -22.29 7.84 -11.15
C GLU A 135 -22.59 9.10 -11.99
N SER A 136 -23.82 9.23 -12.46
CA SER A 136 -24.28 10.39 -13.24
C SER A 136 -24.15 11.69 -12.47
N LEU A 137 -24.57 11.69 -11.20
CA LEU A 137 -24.45 12.83 -10.30
C LEU A 137 -22.99 13.21 -10.07
N LEU A 138 -22.09 12.23 -9.92
CA LEU A 138 -20.65 12.50 -9.78
C LEU A 138 -20.05 13.07 -11.05
N ARG A 139 -20.35 12.50 -12.23
CA ARG A 139 -19.89 13.05 -13.52
C ARG A 139 -20.39 14.47 -13.71
N PHE A 140 -21.64 14.73 -13.37
CA PHE A 140 -22.22 16.06 -13.41
C PHE A 140 -21.52 17.03 -12.43
N ALA A 141 -21.35 16.63 -11.16
CA ALA A 141 -20.68 17.43 -10.15
C ALA A 141 -19.21 17.73 -10.49
N LEU A 142 -18.54 16.83 -11.22
CA LEU A 142 -17.14 16.95 -11.59
C LEU A 142 -16.92 17.72 -12.89
N PHE A 143 -17.76 17.57 -13.92
CA PHE A 143 -17.47 18.09 -15.27
C PHE A 143 -18.39 19.23 -15.72
N SER A 144 -19.53 19.46 -15.05
CA SER A 144 -20.46 20.55 -15.38
C SER A 144 -19.88 21.94 -15.07
N LYS A 145 -20.09 22.89 -15.98
CA LYS A 145 -19.55 24.27 -15.91
C LYS A 145 -20.63 25.30 -15.57
N GLU A 146 -21.80 25.18 -16.19
CA GLU A 146 -22.83 26.22 -16.24
C GLU A 146 -23.78 26.27 -15.03
N LEU A 147 -23.65 25.33 -14.09
CA LEU A 147 -24.52 25.29 -12.92
C LEU A 147 -24.21 26.43 -11.95
N LYS A 148 -25.18 27.35 -11.77
CA LYS A 148 -25.18 28.35 -10.69
C LYS A 148 -25.70 27.71 -9.41
N LEU A 149 -24.88 27.73 -8.36
CA LEU A 149 -25.27 27.12 -7.09
C LEU A 149 -26.27 28.01 -6.33
N LYS A 150 -27.17 27.36 -5.58
CA LYS A 150 -28.06 28.05 -4.65
C LYS A 150 -27.25 28.78 -3.56
N ALA A 151 -27.62 30.02 -3.27
CA ALA A 151 -27.01 30.80 -2.19
C ALA A 151 -27.31 30.16 -0.83
N HIS A 152 -26.30 30.00 0.02
CA HIS A 152 -26.45 29.41 1.35
C HIS A 152 -25.89 30.34 2.43
N LYS A 153 -26.73 30.67 3.44
CA LYS A 153 -26.45 31.36 4.72
C LYS A 153 -25.20 32.28 4.75
N HIS A 154 -25.20 33.36 3.94
CA HIS A 154 -24.18 34.44 3.81
C HIS A 154 -23.20 34.40 2.61
N GLU A 155 -23.28 33.43 1.70
CA GLU A 155 -22.52 33.45 0.43
C GLU A 155 -23.36 33.90 -0.77
N THR A 156 -22.80 34.74 -1.64
CA THR A 156 -23.33 35.10 -2.96
C THR A 156 -23.50 33.85 -3.86
N ARG A 157 -24.32 33.91 -4.91
CA ARG A 157 -24.44 32.80 -5.89
C ARG A 157 -23.06 32.51 -6.51
N VAL A 158 -22.49 31.35 -6.20
CA VAL A 158 -21.17 30.91 -6.68
C VAL A 158 -21.35 29.87 -7.80
N THR A 159 -20.55 29.94 -8.86
CA THR A 159 -20.54 28.92 -9.92
C THR A 159 -19.92 27.60 -9.41
N LEU A 160 -20.41 26.45 -9.86
CA LEU A 160 -19.86 25.13 -9.52
C LEU A 160 -18.34 25.04 -9.73
N THR A 161 -17.83 25.64 -10.79
CA THR A 161 -16.38 25.78 -11.10
C THR A 161 -15.60 26.46 -9.98
N HIS A 162 -16.13 27.53 -9.39
CA HIS A 162 -15.44 28.23 -8.31
C HIS A 162 -15.43 27.40 -7.02
N LEU A 163 -16.51 26.67 -6.72
CA LEU A 163 -16.55 25.74 -5.59
C LEU A 163 -15.55 24.58 -5.77
N ARG A 164 -15.50 23.96 -6.95
CA ARG A 164 -14.52 22.92 -7.29
C ARG A 164 -13.09 23.43 -7.11
N LYS A 165 -12.79 24.62 -7.65
CA LYS A 165 -11.48 25.26 -7.54
C LYS A 165 -11.10 25.62 -6.10
N ASP A 166 -12.05 26.05 -5.27
CA ASP A 166 -11.80 26.33 -3.84
C ASP A 166 -11.49 25.05 -3.06
N ILE A 167 -12.28 23.98 -3.25
CA ILE A 167 -12.04 22.69 -2.60
C ILE A 167 -10.71 22.11 -3.07
N ALA A 168 -10.46 22.07 -4.38
CA ALA A 168 -9.22 21.52 -4.94
C ALA A 168 -7.96 22.27 -4.44
N ARG A 169 -8.00 23.61 -4.37
CA ARG A 169 -6.90 24.41 -3.79
C ARG A 169 -6.63 24.03 -2.33
N LYS A 170 -7.67 24.04 -1.49
CA LYS A 170 -7.54 23.69 -0.06
C LYS A 170 -6.97 22.29 0.14
N LEU A 171 -7.39 21.30 -0.66
CA LEU A 171 -6.88 19.94 -0.57
C LEU A 171 -5.42 19.81 -1.07
N ARG A 172 -5.00 20.59 -2.08
CA ARG A 172 -3.60 20.58 -2.55
C ARG A 172 -2.64 21.23 -1.56
N ASP A 173 -3.05 22.35 -0.96
CA ASP A 173 -2.22 23.06 0.02
C ASP A 173 -1.96 22.19 1.25
N GLN A 174 -2.97 21.43 1.69
CA GLN A 174 -2.83 20.44 2.75
C GLN A 174 -1.90 19.28 2.36
N ARG A 175 -1.98 18.80 1.10
CA ARG A 175 -1.11 17.74 0.60
C ARG A 175 0.37 18.15 0.57
N LYS A 176 0.66 19.38 0.14
CA LYS A 176 2.03 19.92 0.10
C LYS A 176 2.67 19.90 1.50
N ARG A 177 1.94 20.34 2.54
CA ARG A 177 2.46 20.39 3.92
C ARG A 177 2.81 19.02 4.49
N GLY A 178 1.98 18.02 4.25
CA GLY A 178 2.24 16.68 4.80
C GLY A 178 3.33 15.89 4.07
N ALA A 179 3.61 16.19 2.80
CA ALA A 179 4.60 15.46 2.02
C ALA A 179 6.05 15.82 2.38
N VAL A 180 6.33 17.08 2.76
CA VAL A 180 7.67 17.59 3.09
C VAL A 180 8.41 16.72 4.12
N PRO A 181 7.86 16.42 5.33
CA PRO A 181 8.58 15.62 6.31
C PRO A 181 8.93 14.22 5.79
N VAL A 182 8.08 13.65 4.94
CA VAL A 182 8.34 12.31 4.40
C VAL A 182 9.46 12.33 3.36
N PHE A 183 9.52 13.35 2.50
CA PHE A 183 10.64 13.49 1.57
C PHE A 183 11.97 13.68 2.31
N VAL A 184 11.98 14.44 3.41
CA VAL A 184 13.18 14.59 4.26
C VAL A 184 13.62 13.25 4.84
N SER A 185 12.69 12.45 5.37
CA SER A 185 13.06 11.15 5.94
C SER A 185 13.43 10.10 4.89
N ILE A 186 12.84 10.13 3.70
CA ILE A 186 13.29 9.30 2.57
C ILE A 186 14.69 9.71 2.12
N ALA A 187 14.97 11.02 2.02
CA ALA A 187 16.31 11.51 1.68
C ALA A 187 17.35 11.06 2.72
N TRP A 188 17.01 11.09 4.01
CA TRP A 188 17.87 10.57 5.07
C TRP A 188 18.13 9.06 4.93
N PHE A 189 17.10 8.27 4.63
CA PHE A 189 17.26 6.83 4.37
C PHE A 189 18.18 6.56 3.18
N LEU A 190 18.00 7.28 2.07
CA LEU A 190 18.84 7.14 0.87
C LEU A 190 20.29 7.54 1.14
N PHE A 191 20.50 8.61 1.92
CA PHE A 191 21.83 9.05 2.36
C PHE A 191 22.51 7.99 3.23
N SER A 192 21.79 7.46 4.22
CA SER A 192 22.27 6.36 5.08
C SER A 192 22.63 5.13 4.26
N LEU A 193 21.77 4.74 3.31
CA LEU A 193 22.01 3.60 2.43
C LEU A 193 23.25 3.79 1.55
N ALA A 194 23.46 5.00 1.01
CA ALA A 194 24.63 5.30 0.20
C ALA A 194 25.94 5.17 1.00
N ILE A 195 25.97 5.69 2.23
CA ILE A 195 27.13 5.56 3.12
C ILE A 195 27.37 4.09 3.48
N SER A 196 26.33 3.34 3.84
CA SER A 196 26.46 1.92 4.19
C SER A 196 26.97 1.08 3.00
N ILE A 197 26.52 1.38 1.78
CA ILE A 197 27.05 0.75 0.56
C ILE A 197 28.54 1.07 0.42
N GLN A 198 28.93 2.34 0.48
CA GLN A 198 30.33 2.75 0.34
C GLN A 198 31.22 2.09 1.41
N TYR A 199 30.75 2.06 2.65
CA TYR A 199 31.47 1.46 3.78
C TYR A 199 31.61 -0.07 3.61
N ALA A 200 30.55 -0.76 3.19
CA ALA A 200 30.58 -2.20 2.92
C ALA A 200 31.57 -2.57 1.82
N PHE A 201 31.61 -1.81 0.72
CA PHE A 201 32.57 -2.08 -0.36
C PHE A 201 34.01 -1.71 -0.01
N GLY A 202 34.23 -0.79 0.94
CA GLY A 202 35.56 -0.48 1.47
C GLY A 202 36.16 -1.60 2.32
N LEU A 203 35.31 -2.38 2.99
CA LEU A 203 35.70 -3.51 3.86
C LEU A 203 35.07 -4.81 3.36
N LEU A 204 35.31 -5.11 2.09
CA LEU A 204 34.72 -6.26 1.40
C LEU A 204 35.11 -7.57 2.10
N GLY A 205 34.11 -8.42 2.34
CA GLY A 205 34.28 -9.72 2.99
C GLY A 205 34.13 -9.71 4.51
N GLN A 206 34.03 -8.54 5.15
CA GLN A 206 33.76 -8.46 6.58
C GLN A 206 32.30 -8.81 6.90
N ASN A 207 32.10 -9.84 7.71
CA ASN A 207 30.81 -10.45 7.98
C ASN A 207 29.82 -9.47 8.63
N GLY A 208 30.26 -8.75 9.67
CA GLY A 208 29.40 -7.79 10.37
C GLY A 208 28.84 -6.68 9.46
N ILE A 209 29.68 -6.15 8.57
CA ILE A 209 29.31 -5.02 7.70
C ILE A 209 28.41 -5.46 6.54
N ALA A 210 28.71 -6.63 5.96
CA ALA A 210 27.86 -7.25 4.93
C ALA A 210 26.42 -7.37 5.42
N HIS A 211 26.26 -7.81 6.66
CA HIS A 211 24.96 -8.04 7.27
C HIS A 211 24.24 -6.79 7.71
N ASP A 212 24.97 -5.73 8.09
CA ASP A 212 24.39 -4.41 8.27
C ASP A 212 23.80 -3.90 6.95
N LEU A 213 24.54 -4.00 5.84
CA LEU A 213 24.03 -3.68 4.51
C LEU A 213 22.82 -4.55 4.13
N ALA A 214 22.84 -5.85 4.46
CA ALA A 214 21.71 -6.75 4.19
C ALA A 214 20.40 -6.29 4.84
N ILE A 215 20.44 -5.75 6.06
CA ILE A 215 19.26 -5.19 6.74
C ILE A 215 18.71 -4.01 5.93
N GLY A 216 19.59 -3.10 5.52
CA GLY A 216 19.21 -1.95 4.70
C GLY A 216 18.55 -2.34 3.38
N LEU A 217 19.13 -3.30 2.68
CA LEU A 217 18.58 -3.83 1.43
C LEU A 217 17.24 -4.55 1.65
N LEU A 218 17.12 -5.33 2.73
CA LEU A 218 15.88 -6.04 3.08
C LEU A 218 14.73 -5.07 3.31
N MET A 219 15.00 -3.93 3.95
CA MET A 219 13.97 -2.96 4.36
C MET A 219 13.71 -1.87 3.31
N SER A 220 14.42 -1.89 2.19
CA SER A 220 14.35 -0.88 1.12
C SER A 220 12.97 -0.73 0.46
N TRP A 221 12.09 -1.73 0.56
CA TRP A 221 10.71 -1.66 0.08
C TRP A 221 9.79 -0.80 0.98
N LEU A 222 10.13 -0.59 2.27
CA LEU A 222 9.29 0.19 3.19
C LEU A 222 9.19 1.66 2.80
N PRO A 223 10.31 2.38 2.52
CA PRO A 223 10.25 3.72 1.96
C PRO A 223 9.43 3.82 0.68
N VAL A 224 9.45 2.80 -0.19
CA VAL A 224 8.66 2.75 -1.42
C VAL A 224 7.16 2.71 -1.10
N ILE A 225 6.74 1.86 -0.15
CA ILE A 225 5.34 1.80 0.29
C ILE A 225 4.89 3.12 0.90
N ILE A 226 5.74 3.74 1.71
CA ILE A 226 5.39 4.99 2.39
C ILE A 226 5.29 6.12 1.37
N LEU A 227 6.20 6.20 0.42
CA LEU A 227 6.12 7.13 -0.70
C LEU A 227 4.86 6.89 -1.56
N ALA A 228 4.52 5.64 -1.86
CA ALA A 228 3.29 5.29 -2.58
C ALA A 228 2.03 5.75 -1.81
N SER A 229 2.04 5.65 -0.47
CA SER A 229 0.92 6.09 0.36
C SER A 229 0.67 7.59 0.34
N ILE A 230 1.66 8.40 -0.04
CA ILE A 230 1.60 9.87 -0.11
C ILE A 230 1.07 10.37 -1.44
N VAL A 231 1.30 9.61 -2.51
CA VAL A 231 0.75 9.94 -3.83
C VAL A 231 -0.77 10.00 -3.76
N ASP A 232 -1.38 9.04 -3.08
CA ASP A 232 -2.83 8.88 -3.10
C ASP A 232 -3.55 9.43 -1.87
N ARG A 233 -2.86 9.88 -0.81
CA ARG A 233 -3.54 10.34 0.41
C ARG A 233 -3.54 11.86 0.56
N ASN A 234 -4.67 12.38 1.04
CA ASN A 234 -4.73 13.73 1.57
C ASN A 234 -4.39 13.74 3.06
N PHE A 235 -3.46 14.59 3.49
CA PHE A 235 -2.95 14.60 4.87
C PHE A 235 -3.93 15.20 5.90
N SER A 236 -5.07 15.70 5.43
CA SER A 236 -6.12 16.23 6.31
C SER A 236 -6.95 15.12 6.97
N SER A 237 -7.67 15.50 8.04
CA SER A 237 -8.57 14.57 8.72
C SER A 237 -9.57 14.01 7.72
N PRO A 238 -9.67 12.66 7.58
CA PRO A 238 -10.55 12.03 6.61
C PRO A 238 -12.00 12.50 6.74
N GLU A 239 -12.42 12.79 7.97
CA GLU A 239 -13.74 13.30 8.27
C GLU A 239 -13.99 14.72 7.72
N SER A 240 -12.98 15.61 7.76
CA SER A 240 -13.13 16.97 7.21
C SER A 240 -13.23 16.95 5.68
N VAL A 241 -12.44 16.11 5.01
CA VAL A 241 -12.47 15.95 3.57
C VAL A 241 -13.79 15.29 3.15
N ARG A 242 -14.22 14.24 3.85
CA ARG A 242 -15.54 13.62 3.63
C ARG A 242 -16.68 14.63 3.72
N LYS A 243 -16.70 15.46 4.77
CA LYS A 243 -17.70 16.53 4.93
C LYS A 243 -17.69 17.53 3.78
N ARG A 244 -16.50 17.91 3.28
CA ARG A 244 -16.36 18.81 2.13
C ARG A 244 -16.84 18.18 0.83
N LEU A 245 -16.52 16.90 0.60
CA LEU A 245 -16.96 16.15 -0.58
C LEU A 245 -18.48 15.92 -0.57
N ASN A 246 -19.05 15.52 0.56
CA ASN A 246 -20.51 15.42 0.70
C ASN A 246 -21.17 16.80 0.54
N SER A 247 -20.59 17.87 1.10
CA SER A 247 -21.13 19.22 0.89
C SER A 247 -21.12 19.65 -0.58
N LEU A 248 -20.13 19.24 -1.38
CA LEU A 248 -20.12 19.47 -2.82
C LEU A 248 -21.30 18.75 -3.50
N VAL A 249 -21.49 17.48 -3.20
CA VAL A 249 -22.60 16.67 -3.76
C VAL A 249 -23.96 17.24 -3.32
N ASP A 250 -24.11 17.60 -2.05
CA ASP A 250 -25.32 18.17 -1.48
C ASP A 250 -25.69 19.51 -2.14
N ARG A 251 -24.71 20.40 -2.31
CA ARG A 251 -24.91 21.70 -2.99
C ARG A 251 -25.34 21.52 -4.45
N VAL A 252 -24.82 20.50 -5.14
CA VAL A 252 -25.24 20.17 -6.51
C VAL A 252 -26.67 19.65 -6.51
N CYS A 253 -27.03 18.74 -5.61
CA CYS A 253 -28.40 18.22 -5.49
C CYS A 253 -29.40 19.35 -5.19
N ASP A 254 -29.10 20.21 -4.20
CA ASP A 254 -29.95 21.35 -3.82
C ASP A 254 -30.16 22.34 -4.98
N SER A 255 -29.13 22.52 -5.82
CA SER A 255 -29.21 23.42 -6.97
C SER A 255 -30.02 22.80 -8.11
N LEU A 256 -29.86 21.50 -8.37
CA LEU A 256 -30.66 20.77 -9.34
C LEU A 256 -32.14 20.71 -8.95
N GLU A 257 -32.45 20.37 -7.70
CA GLU A 257 -33.84 20.39 -7.20
C GLU A 257 -34.45 21.80 -7.26
N ALA A 258 -33.67 22.85 -6.99
CA ALA A 258 -34.16 24.22 -7.08
C ALA A 258 -34.47 24.65 -8.52
N LEU A 259 -33.70 24.16 -9.50
CA LEU A 259 -33.91 24.42 -10.92
C LEU A 259 -35.17 23.72 -11.44
N THR A 260 -35.46 22.50 -10.99
CA THR A 260 -36.59 21.70 -11.50
C THR A 260 -37.90 21.95 -10.74
N LYS A 261 -37.89 22.78 -9.68
CA LYS A 261 -39.10 23.11 -8.92
C LYS A 261 -40.07 24.00 -9.72
N PRO A 262 -41.39 23.76 -9.63
CA PRO A 262 -42.40 24.62 -10.25
C PRO A 262 -42.30 26.03 -9.66
N GLY A 263 -42.16 27.04 -10.53
CA GLY A 263 -41.97 28.46 -10.16
C GLY A 263 -40.60 29.07 -10.52
N ASN A 264 -39.60 28.26 -10.89
CA ASN A 264 -38.27 28.72 -11.35
C ASN A 264 -38.02 28.44 -12.85
N GLU A 265 -39.08 28.47 -13.67
CA GLU A 265 -39.01 28.12 -15.11
C GLU A 265 -38.00 28.98 -15.87
N GLN A 266 -37.85 30.26 -15.51
CA GLN A 266 -36.84 31.15 -16.11
C GLN A 266 -35.40 30.69 -15.85
N ASP A 267 -35.08 30.22 -14.65
CA ASP A 267 -33.73 29.72 -14.33
C ASP A 267 -33.46 28.37 -15.02
N TRP A 268 -34.49 27.52 -15.15
CA TRP A 268 -34.41 26.26 -15.91
C TRP A 268 -34.21 26.52 -17.40
N GLU A 269 -34.98 27.42 -17.99
CA GLU A 269 -34.92 27.71 -19.42
C GLU A 269 -33.60 28.41 -19.80
N ALA A 270 -33.10 29.31 -18.95
CA ALA A 270 -31.77 29.89 -19.09
C ALA A 270 -30.65 28.83 -19.03
N TYR A 271 -30.80 27.82 -18.15
CA TYR A 271 -29.83 26.71 -18.04
C TYR A 271 -29.89 25.76 -19.23
N ILE A 272 -31.09 25.41 -19.71
CA ILE A 272 -31.25 24.58 -20.89
C ILE A 272 -30.75 25.30 -22.15
N GLN A 273 -30.97 26.61 -22.24
CA GLN A 273 -30.44 27.42 -23.34
C GLN A 273 -28.91 27.44 -23.35
N SER A 274 -28.25 27.54 -22.18
CA SER A 274 -26.79 27.46 -22.14
C SER A 274 -26.25 26.08 -22.54
N ILE A 275 -26.95 24.99 -22.19
CA ILE A 275 -26.59 23.63 -22.67
C ILE A 275 -26.77 23.52 -24.20
N ARG A 276 -27.83 24.12 -24.76
CA ARG A 276 -28.10 24.12 -26.20
C ARG A 276 -27.01 24.85 -26.99
N GLU A 277 -26.51 25.95 -26.45
CA GLU A 277 -25.40 26.71 -27.05
C GLU A 277 -24.06 25.94 -27.01
N ASP A 278 -23.92 25.01 -26.05
CA ASP A 278 -22.72 24.19 -25.89
C ASP A 278 -22.75 22.88 -26.70
N THR A 279 -23.94 22.38 -27.06
CA THR A 279 -24.11 21.07 -27.72
C THR A 279 -24.63 21.26 -29.15
N GLN A 280 -23.77 21.09 -30.15
CA GLN A 280 -24.16 21.20 -31.57
C GLN A 280 -25.03 20.01 -32.05
N ASP A 281 -24.96 18.86 -31.39
CA ASP A 281 -25.77 17.67 -31.70
C ASP A 281 -27.11 17.68 -30.95
N THR A 282 -28.21 17.64 -31.70
CA THR A 282 -29.58 17.61 -31.17
C THR A 282 -29.85 16.35 -30.33
N ALA A 283 -29.26 15.21 -30.70
CA ALA A 283 -29.46 13.95 -29.98
C ALA A 283 -28.73 13.92 -28.62
N GLU A 284 -27.55 14.53 -28.53
CA GLU A 284 -26.82 14.69 -27.26
C GLU A 284 -27.52 15.67 -26.33
N PHE A 285 -28.08 16.75 -26.89
CA PHE A 285 -28.84 17.74 -26.13
C PHE A 285 -30.09 17.13 -25.48
N GLU A 286 -30.90 16.38 -26.23
CA GLU A 286 -32.09 15.71 -25.69
C GLU A 286 -31.72 14.70 -24.59
N ARG A 287 -30.62 13.96 -24.79
CA ARG A 287 -30.08 13.06 -23.77
C ARG A 287 -29.67 13.81 -22.52
N MET A 288 -28.93 14.92 -22.64
CA MET A 288 -28.50 15.73 -21.50
C MET A 288 -29.70 16.27 -20.72
N GLN A 289 -30.74 16.75 -21.40
CA GLN A 289 -31.95 17.24 -20.77
C GLN A 289 -32.69 16.13 -19.99
N ALA A 290 -32.87 14.96 -20.60
CA ALA A 290 -33.45 13.80 -19.94
C ALA A 290 -32.60 13.35 -18.73
N TRP A 291 -31.27 13.45 -18.86
CA TRP A 291 -30.32 13.09 -17.82
C TRP A 291 -30.43 14.00 -16.59
N VAL A 292 -30.44 15.32 -16.79
CA VAL A 292 -30.57 16.31 -15.71
C VAL A 292 -31.89 16.14 -14.97
N ARG A 293 -33.00 15.88 -15.69
CA ARG A 293 -34.31 15.62 -15.08
C ARG A 293 -34.28 14.35 -14.21
N SER A 294 -33.79 13.24 -14.75
CA SER A 294 -33.65 11.98 -14.02
C SER A 294 -32.82 12.11 -12.74
N ILE A 295 -31.73 12.89 -12.78
CA ILE A 295 -30.90 13.16 -11.59
C ILE A 295 -31.70 14.01 -10.59
N SER A 296 -32.34 15.09 -11.02
CA SER A 296 -33.07 16.00 -10.12
C SER A 296 -34.18 15.31 -9.33
N GLU A 297 -34.92 14.38 -9.95
CA GLU A 297 -36.02 13.65 -9.32
C GLU A 297 -35.55 12.67 -8.24
N ARG A 298 -34.34 12.13 -8.40
CA ARG A 298 -33.80 11.03 -7.58
C ARG A 298 -32.70 11.46 -6.61
N CYS A 299 -32.16 12.68 -6.75
CA CYS A 299 -31.02 13.15 -5.97
C CYS A 299 -31.30 13.40 -4.48
N GLY A 300 -32.55 13.67 -4.10
CA GLY A 300 -32.94 13.93 -2.72
C GLY A 300 -32.58 12.81 -1.73
N HIS A 301 -32.57 11.56 -2.18
CA HIS A 301 -32.22 10.39 -1.37
C HIS A 301 -30.71 10.26 -1.08
N MET A 302 -29.85 11.01 -1.77
CA MET A 302 -28.39 10.88 -1.66
C MET A 302 -27.74 11.93 -0.75
N LYS A 303 -28.53 12.85 -0.19
CA LYS A 303 -28.02 13.99 0.60
C LYS A 303 -27.38 13.57 1.92
N GLY A 304 -26.28 14.22 2.29
CA GLY A 304 -25.57 14.06 3.56
C GLY A 304 -24.77 12.77 3.72
N HIS A 305 -25.04 11.76 2.88
CA HIS A 305 -24.55 10.40 3.05
C HIS A 305 -24.07 9.77 1.74
N PHE A 306 -23.60 10.53 0.75
CA PHE A 306 -23.05 9.92 -0.46
C PHE A 306 -21.74 9.16 -0.18
N PHE A 307 -20.73 9.84 0.38
CA PHE A 307 -19.49 9.23 0.85
C PHE A 307 -19.61 8.80 2.32
N GLY A 308 -19.38 7.51 2.53
CA GLY A 308 -19.34 6.84 3.82
C GLY A 308 -17.96 6.89 4.47
N LYS A 309 -17.53 5.79 5.09
CA LYS A 309 -16.28 5.73 5.84
C LYS A 309 -15.06 5.92 4.92
N PHE A 310 -13.97 6.44 5.50
CA PHE A 310 -12.68 6.44 4.83
C PHE A 310 -12.28 4.99 4.53
N ALA A 311 -12.18 4.66 3.25
CA ALA A 311 -11.84 3.34 2.76
C ALA A 311 -10.32 3.20 2.56
N GLY A 312 -9.65 4.32 2.27
CA GLY A 312 -8.24 4.39 1.90
C GLY A 312 -7.97 3.73 0.54
N GLN A 313 -7.35 4.44 -0.39
CA GLN A 313 -6.84 3.80 -1.61
C GLN A 313 -5.77 2.78 -1.20
N GLY A 314 -6.02 1.50 -1.48
CA GLY A 314 -5.11 0.40 -1.17
C GLY A 314 -5.20 -0.22 0.23
N ARG A 315 -6.12 0.21 1.11
CA ARG A 315 -6.27 -0.37 2.47
C ARG A 315 -7.38 -1.42 2.60
N LEU A 316 -8.37 -1.36 1.72
CA LEU A 316 -9.33 -2.44 1.55
C LEU A 316 -8.90 -3.28 0.35
N ARG A 317 -8.60 -4.55 0.62
CA ARG A 317 -8.17 -5.52 -0.40
C ARG A 317 -9.18 -5.56 -1.54
N TRP A 318 -8.72 -5.33 -2.77
CA TRP A 318 -9.55 -5.37 -3.98
C TRP A 318 -10.70 -4.35 -3.97
N HIS A 319 -10.51 -3.19 -3.33
CA HIS A 319 -11.46 -2.08 -3.37
C HIS A 319 -11.34 -1.32 -4.69
N TYR A 320 -12.40 -1.37 -5.49
CA TYR A 320 -12.58 -0.51 -6.65
C TYR A 320 -13.21 0.79 -6.15
N GLY A 321 -12.42 1.86 -6.09
CA GLY A 321 -12.99 3.17 -5.80
C GLY A 321 -13.62 3.79 -7.06
N VAL A 322 -14.26 4.93 -6.85
CA VAL A 322 -15.08 5.65 -7.84
C VAL A 322 -14.26 6.19 -9.02
N ALA A 323 -12.95 6.41 -8.86
CA ALA A 323 -12.13 7.03 -9.90
C ALA A 323 -11.88 6.13 -11.11
N HIS A 324 -11.64 4.84 -10.87
CA HIS A 324 -11.34 3.89 -11.94
C HIS A 324 -12.45 3.77 -13.01
N PRO A 325 -13.73 3.51 -12.66
CA PRO A 325 -14.81 3.42 -13.66
C PRO A 325 -15.01 4.75 -14.40
N ILE A 326 -14.92 5.89 -13.70
CA ILE A 326 -15.07 7.20 -14.32
C ILE A 326 -13.93 7.47 -15.30
N ILE A 327 -12.67 7.23 -14.93
CA ILE A 327 -11.51 7.44 -15.82
C ILE A 327 -11.58 6.53 -17.06
N THR A 328 -11.93 5.26 -16.90
CA THR A 328 -12.04 4.34 -18.03
C THR A 328 -13.21 4.70 -18.94
N SER A 329 -14.34 5.14 -18.37
CA SER A 329 -15.45 5.66 -19.15
C SER A 329 -15.06 6.90 -19.93
N ILE A 330 -14.33 7.83 -19.31
CA ILE A 330 -13.80 9.03 -19.95
C ILE A 330 -12.86 8.66 -21.11
N GLU A 331 -11.97 7.69 -20.91
CA GLU A 331 -11.06 7.16 -21.93
C GLU A 331 -11.85 6.64 -23.15
N ARG A 332 -12.86 5.81 -22.91
CA ARG A 332 -13.66 5.19 -23.99
C ARG A 332 -14.63 6.14 -24.67
N SER A 333 -15.25 7.05 -23.91
CA SER A 333 -16.28 7.96 -24.41
C SER A 333 -15.70 9.04 -25.31
N TYR A 334 -14.51 9.57 -24.95
CA TYR A 334 -13.98 10.77 -25.61
C TYR A 334 -12.49 10.71 -25.95
N LEU A 335 -11.59 10.30 -25.03
CA LEU A 335 -10.14 10.39 -25.29
C LEU A 335 -9.64 9.41 -26.36
N ALA A 336 -10.18 8.20 -26.42
CA ALA A 336 -9.74 7.19 -27.39
C ALA A 336 -9.93 7.66 -28.84
N LYS A 337 -10.99 8.46 -29.09
CA LYS A 337 -11.30 9.04 -30.40
C LYS A 337 -10.48 10.30 -30.70
N HIS A 338 -10.27 11.18 -29.72
CA HIS A 338 -9.73 12.53 -29.93
C HIS A 338 -8.21 12.68 -29.68
N LYS A 339 -7.55 11.72 -29.04
CA LYS A 339 -6.08 11.72 -28.77
C LYS A 339 -5.60 13.02 -28.07
N ARG A 340 -4.32 13.42 -28.24
CA ARG A 340 -3.63 14.39 -27.37
C ARG A 340 -4.12 15.85 -27.37
N PRO A 341 -4.91 16.37 -28.34
CA PRO A 341 -5.60 17.66 -28.18
C PRO A 341 -7.11 17.50 -27.90
N TRP A 342 -7.52 16.52 -27.09
CA TRP A 342 -8.94 16.30 -26.79
C TRP A 342 -9.63 17.52 -26.12
N LEU A 343 -8.89 18.37 -25.41
CA LEU A 343 -9.40 19.61 -24.79
C LEU A 343 -9.56 20.79 -25.76
N ARG A 344 -9.23 20.64 -27.05
CA ARG A 344 -9.32 21.73 -28.04
C ARG A 344 -10.76 22.27 -28.18
N ASN A 345 -11.74 21.38 -28.11
CA ASN A 345 -13.16 21.73 -27.99
C ASN A 345 -13.62 21.43 -26.57
N GLU A 346 -13.40 22.35 -25.63
CA GLU A 346 -13.74 22.15 -24.21
C GLU A 346 -15.22 21.81 -24.00
N ARG A 347 -16.11 22.48 -24.73
CA ARG A 347 -17.58 22.33 -24.59
C ARG A 347 -18.05 20.94 -24.97
N GLU A 348 -17.66 20.48 -26.16
CA GLU A 348 -17.92 19.13 -26.69
C GLU A 348 -17.31 18.04 -25.79
N ALA A 349 -16.09 18.27 -25.29
CA ALA A 349 -15.45 17.36 -24.36
C ALA A 349 -16.29 17.21 -23.09
N ARG A 350 -16.73 18.31 -22.48
CA ARG A 350 -17.50 18.28 -21.22
C ARG A 350 -18.88 17.66 -21.39
N SER A 351 -19.62 17.96 -22.46
CA SER A 351 -20.92 17.34 -22.71
C SER A 351 -20.79 15.81 -22.81
N SER A 352 -19.78 15.36 -23.56
CA SER A 352 -19.45 13.94 -23.72
C SER A 352 -19.03 13.27 -22.41
N LEU A 353 -18.26 13.97 -21.55
CA LEU A 353 -17.80 13.45 -20.25
C LEU A 353 -18.95 13.33 -19.23
N VAL A 354 -19.92 14.24 -19.25
CA VAL A 354 -21.09 14.21 -18.36
C VAL A 354 -22.03 13.07 -18.74
N LEU A 355 -22.30 12.89 -20.04
CA LEU A 355 -23.12 11.78 -20.56
C LEU A 355 -22.41 10.43 -20.36
N GLY A 356 -21.15 10.36 -20.77
CA GLY A 356 -20.30 9.18 -20.85
C GLY A 356 -20.97 7.96 -21.49
N THR A 357 -20.38 6.77 -21.33
CA THR A 357 -20.90 5.54 -21.97
C THR A 357 -21.84 4.76 -21.04
N PRO A 358 -22.94 4.17 -21.57
CA PRO A 358 -23.94 3.44 -20.78
C PRO A 358 -23.50 2.02 -20.37
N ALA A 359 -22.26 1.62 -20.65
CA ALA A 359 -21.91 0.20 -20.72
C ALA A 359 -21.33 -0.40 -19.43
N GLU A 360 -20.78 0.37 -18.49
CA GLU A 360 -20.07 -0.22 -17.36
C GLU A 360 -20.37 0.47 -16.03
N THR A 361 -20.64 -0.38 -15.04
CA THR A 361 -21.04 -0.01 -13.70
C THR A 361 -19.85 0.44 -12.85
N LEU A 362 -20.11 1.23 -11.80
CA LEU A 362 -19.11 1.78 -10.85
C LEU A 362 -18.09 0.80 -10.22
N ILE A 363 -18.27 -0.52 -10.36
CA ILE A 363 -17.35 -1.53 -9.81
C ILE A 363 -17.12 -2.56 -10.92
N TRP A 364 -15.90 -2.73 -11.43
CA TRP A 364 -15.55 -3.83 -12.32
C TRP A 364 -14.06 -4.16 -12.20
N PHE A 365 -13.68 -5.43 -12.43
CA PHE A 365 -12.28 -5.83 -12.39
C PHE A 365 -11.59 -5.58 -13.74
N ASP A 366 -10.65 -4.64 -13.73
CA ASP A 366 -9.76 -4.42 -14.87
C ASP A 366 -8.49 -5.27 -14.79
N ARG A 367 -8.20 -6.00 -15.87
CA ARG A 367 -6.96 -6.77 -16.01
C ARG A 367 -5.71 -5.88 -15.96
N ARG A 368 -5.83 -4.57 -16.26
CA ARG A 368 -4.73 -3.61 -16.13
C ARG A 368 -4.18 -3.53 -14.70
N GLN A 369 -4.98 -3.84 -13.69
CA GLN A 369 -4.56 -3.82 -12.28
C GLN A 369 -3.60 -4.95 -11.93
N ILE A 370 -3.60 -6.05 -12.71
CA ILE A 370 -2.68 -7.17 -12.50
C ILE A 370 -1.22 -6.70 -12.62
N TRP A 371 -0.94 -5.78 -13.54
CA TRP A 371 0.39 -5.18 -13.67
C TRP A 371 0.83 -4.42 -12.41
N GLN A 372 -0.09 -3.73 -11.74
CA GLN A 372 0.21 -2.99 -10.50
C GLN A 372 0.54 -3.96 -9.35
N VAL A 373 -0.17 -5.09 -9.27
CA VAL A 373 0.11 -6.16 -8.29
C VAL A 373 1.50 -6.78 -8.56
N PHE A 374 1.80 -7.10 -9.81
CA PHE A 374 3.12 -7.63 -10.19
C PHE A 374 4.25 -6.64 -9.92
N ALA A 375 4.04 -5.34 -10.19
CA ALA A 375 5.02 -4.31 -9.87
C ALA A 375 5.28 -4.22 -8.36
N ALA A 376 4.23 -4.27 -7.53
CA ALA A 376 4.37 -4.29 -6.07
C ALA A 376 5.14 -5.53 -5.59
N TRP A 377 4.87 -6.71 -6.17
CA TRP A 377 5.63 -7.92 -5.89
C TRP A 377 7.08 -7.79 -6.29
N ALA A 378 7.38 -7.26 -7.47
CA ALA A 378 8.75 -7.10 -7.96
C ALA A 378 9.59 -6.20 -7.04
N VAL A 379 8.99 -5.16 -6.44
CA VAL A 379 9.69 -4.28 -5.48
C VAL A 379 10.06 -5.03 -4.19
N VAL A 380 9.09 -5.74 -3.60
CA VAL A 380 9.34 -6.49 -2.35
C VAL A 380 10.28 -7.68 -2.61
N TRP A 381 10.07 -8.43 -3.70
CA TRP A 381 10.93 -9.55 -4.05
C TRP A 381 12.33 -9.10 -4.46
N GLY A 382 12.47 -8.02 -5.22
CA GLY A 382 13.78 -7.49 -5.61
C GLY A 382 14.62 -7.08 -4.39
N SER A 383 14.01 -6.35 -3.45
CA SER A 383 14.68 -5.93 -2.21
C SER A 383 15.08 -7.12 -1.33
N VAL A 384 14.16 -8.06 -1.08
CA VAL A 384 14.42 -9.27 -0.27
C VAL A 384 15.42 -10.21 -0.93
N THR A 385 15.36 -10.37 -2.26
CA THR A 385 16.27 -11.26 -3.01
C THR A 385 17.70 -10.74 -2.94
N GLY A 386 17.94 -9.43 -3.09
CA GLY A 386 19.30 -8.89 -2.93
C GLY A 386 19.82 -9.06 -1.50
N ALA A 387 18.98 -8.87 -0.47
CA ALA A 387 19.38 -9.13 0.92
C ALA A 387 19.68 -10.61 1.21
N PHE A 388 18.87 -11.51 0.63
CA PHE A 388 19.07 -12.96 0.67
C PHE A 388 20.37 -13.35 -0.01
N CYS A 389 20.59 -12.95 -1.27
CA CYS A 389 21.80 -13.27 -2.02
C CYS A 389 23.04 -12.76 -1.30
N LEU A 390 23.01 -11.53 -0.79
CA LEU A 390 24.12 -10.98 -0.02
C LEU A 390 24.42 -11.84 1.21
N SER A 391 23.39 -12.23 1.96
CA SER A 391 23.57 -13.05 3.17
C SER A 391 23.87 -14.52 2.90
N PHE A 392 23.53 -15.03 1.73
CA PHE A 392 23.79 -16.41 1.31
C PHE A 392 25.24 -16.59 0.84
N PHE A 393 25.78 -15.61 0.11
CA PHE A 393 27.16 -15.64 -0.36
C PHE A 393 28.17 -15.12 0.67
N THR A 394 27.72 -14.33 1.65
CA THR A 394 28.56 -13.90 2.77
C THR A 394 28.74 -15.05 3.76
N PRO A 395 29.95 -15.25 4.32
CA PRO A 395 30.19 -16.30 5.29
C PRO A 395 29.28 -16.20 6.52
N THR A 396 28.73 -17.31 6.99
CA THR A 396 28.95 -18.68 6.51
C THR A 396 28.14 -19.00 5.25
N VAL A 397 28.84 -19.46 4.21
CA VAL A 397 28.29 -19.52 2.86
C VAL A 397 27.23 -20.63 2.78
N GLY A 398 26.07 -20.30 2.23
CA GLY A 398 24.94 -21.21 2.06
C GLY A 398 23.70 -20.80 2.84
N LEU A 399 22.86 -21.79 3.14
CA LEU A 399 21.61 -21.59 3.86
C LEU A 399 21.86 -21.65 5.37
N GLY A 400 22.22 -20.50 5.95
CA GLY A 400 22.33 -20.30 7.40
C GLY A 400 21.06 -19.70 8.01
N CYS A 401 21.09 -19.43 9.32
CA CYS A 401 19.95 -18.80 10.00
C CYS A 401 19.58 -17.43 9.40
N ARG A 402 20.57 -16.66 8.95
CA ARG A 402 20.39 -15.30 8.41
C ARG A 402 19.67 -15.31 7.07
N SER A 403 20.28 -15.95 6.07
CA SER A 403 19.70 -16.11 4.73
C SER A 403 18.39 -16.91 4.77
N GLY A 404 18.33 -17.94 5.61
CA GLY A 404 17.12 -18.72 5.85
C GLY A 404 15.96 -17.91 6.44
N ALA A 405 16.23 -16.97 7.37
CA ALA A 405 15.17 -16.12 7.93
C ALA A 405 14.51 -15.24 6.86
N PHE A 406 15.30 -14.67 5.93
CA PHE A 406 14.79 -13.88 4.81
C PHE A 406 14.01 -14.75 3.81
N MET A 407 14.49 -15.97 3.55
CA MET A 407 13.81 -16.93 2.69
C MET A 407 12.44 -17.34 3.26
N ILE A 408 12.36 -17.62 4.57
CA ILE A 408 11.08 -17.95 5.23
C ILE A 408 10.08 -16.80 5.08
N PHE A 409 10.52 -15.56 5.36
CA PHE A 409 9.67 -14.38 5.17
C PHE A 409 9.16 -14.27 3.72
N ALA A 410 10.04 -14.43 2.74
CA ALA A 410 9.71 -14.33 1.32
C ALA A 410 8.72 -15.41 0.87
N ILE A 411 8.95 -16.67 1.25
CA ILE A 411 8.09 -17.80 0.89
C ILE A 411 6.71 -17.65 1.53
N VAL A 412 6.64 -17.32 2.82
CA VAL A 412 5.36 -17.10 3.52
C VAL A 412 4.60 -15.94 2.85
N ALA A 413 5.27 -14.83 2.55
CA ALA A 413 4.67 -13.71 1.85
C ALA A 413 4.12 -14.09 0.47
N LEU A 414 4.84 -14.89 -0.32
CA LEU A 414 4.39 -15.36 -1.63
C LEU A 414 3.22 -16.34 -1.54
N VAL A 415 3.26 -17.29 -0.62
CA VAL A 415 2.16 -18.22 -0.41
C VAL A 415 0.90 -17.46 0.02
N LEU A 416 1.02 -16.48 0.92
CA LEU A 416 -0.09 -15.62 1.31
C LEU A 416 -0.62 -14.81 0.13
N ALA A 417 0.24 -14.22 -0.68
CA ALA A 417 -0.17 -13.43 -1.84
C ALA A 417 -0.83 -14.28 -2.94
N LEU A 418 -0.31 -15.48 -3.23
CA LEU A 418 -0.89 -16.42 -4.20
C LEU A 418 -2.21 -16.99 -3.70
N SER A 419 -2.29 -17.38 -2.42
CA SER A 419 -3.53 -17.88 -1.83
C SER A 419 -4.58 -16.78 -1.75
N GLU A 420 -4.19 -15.54 -1.48
CA GLU A 420 -5.11 -14.39 -1.54
C GLU A 420 -5.61 -14.15 -2.97
N PHE A 421 -4.73 -14.18 -3.98
CA PHE A 421 -5.13 -14.05 -5.37
C PHE A 421 -6.09 -15.17 -5.81
N LEU A 422 -5.81 -16.41 -5.40
CA LEU A 422 -6.66 -17.56 -5.65
C LEU A 422 -8.02 -17.41 -4.95
N MET A 423 -8.03 -17.06 -3.67
CA MET A 423 -9.25 -16.86 -2.90
C MET A 423 -10.07 -15.69 -3.46
N TRP A 424 -9.41 -14.63 -3.90
CA TRP A 424 -10.09 -13.55 -4.59
C TRP A 424 -10.71 -14.04 -5.91
N ALA A 425 -9.99 -14.83 -6.72
CA ALA A 425 -10.51 -15.41 -7.96
C ALA A 425 -11.68 -16.38 -7.73
N LEU A 426 -11.68 -17.14 -6.63
CA LEU A 426 -12.74 -18.08 -6.26
C LEU A 426 -13.97 -17.37 -5.69
N PHE A 427 -13.76 -16.29 -4.93
CA PHE A 427 -14.81 -15.51 -4.26
C PHE A 427 -15.07 -14.16 -4.95
N ILE A 428 -14.74 -14.02 -6.24
CA ILE A 428 -15.12 -12.84 -7.05
C ILE A 428 -16.61 -12.62 -6.78
N PRO A 429 -17.04 -11.41 -6.39
CA PRO A 429 -18.45 -11.13 -6.21
C PRO A 429 -19.17 -11.52 -7.50
N THR A 430 -19.95 -12.59 -7.45
CA THR A 430 -20.86 -13.05 -8.50
C THR A 430 -21.99 -12.06 -8.77
N GLN A 431 -21.85 -10.79 -8.35
CA GLN A 431 -22.74 -9.69 -8.70
C GLN A 431 -22.62 -9.27 -10.17
N PHE A 432 -21.69 -9.87 -10.94
CA PHE A 432 -21.48 -9.61 -12.37
C PHE A 432 -21.87 -10.74 -13.31
N ARG A 433 -22.38 -11.88 -12.81
CA ARG A 433 -22.87 -12.96 -13.67
C ARG A 433 -24.38 -13.05 -13.54
N ASN A 434 -25.07 -12.40 -14.46
CA ASN A 434 -26.52 -12.43 -14.68
C ASN A 434 -27.22 -13.69 -14.13
N SER A 435 -28.16 -13.47 -13.20
CA SER A 435 -29.48 -14.12 -13.01
C SER A 435 -29.75 -15.62 -13.28
N VAL A 436 -28.81 -16.49 -13.67
CA VAL A 436 -29.16 -17.86 -14.14
C VAL A 436 -28.35 -19.00 -13.49
N LEU A 437 -27.32 -18.75 -12.69
CA LEU A 437 -26.58 -19.83 -12.03
C LEU A 437 -26.64 -19.74 -10.50
N ARG A 438 -27.56 -20.53 -9.96
CA ARG A 438 -27.59 -21.21 -8.65
C ARG A 438 -26.45 -20.79 -7.69
N ARG A 439 -26.84 -20.24 -6.53
CA ARG A 439 -26.02 -20.04 -5.33
C ARG A 439 -24.89 -21.10 -5.23
N PRO A 440 -23.60 -20.75 -5.34
CA PRO A 440 -22.57 -21.66 -4.91
C PRO A 440 -22.50 -21.66 -3.38
N SER A 441 -22.79 -22.85 -2.84
CA SER A 441 -22.49 -23.39 -1.50
C SER A 441 -22.79 -22.54 -0.26
N SER A 442 -24.01 -22.69 0.27
CA SER A 442 -24.36 -22.42 1.67
C SER A 442 -23.64 -23.32 2.68
N ALA A 443 -23.01 -24.43 2.25
CA ALA A 443 -22.39 -25.42 3.13
C ALA A 443 -21.21 -24.87 3.97
N VAL A 444 -20.38 -23.97 3.43
CA VAL A 444 -19.24 -23.39 4.18
C VAL A 444 -19.74 -22.35 5.18
N ALA A 445 -20.74 -21.55 4.83
CA ALA A 445 -21.33 -20.55 5.73
C ALA A 445 -22.17 -21.21 6.85
N GLU A 446 -22.88 -22.30 6.55
CA GLU A 446 -23.61 -23.09 7.55
C GLU A 446 -22.65 -23.82 8.50
N GLY A 447 -21.53 -24.38 7.98
CA GLY A 447 -20.49 -25.02 8.77
C GLY A 447 -19.78 -24.05 9.72
N THR A 448 -19.39 -22.86 9.25
CA THR A 448 -18.75 -21.84 10.09
C THR A 448 -19.73 -21.25 11.11
N ALA A 449 -20.99 -21.01 10.74
CA ALA A 449 -22.00 -20.53 11.68
C ALA A 449 -22.22 -21.51 12.84
N SER A 450 -22.16 -22.83 12.58
CA SER A 450 -22.29 -23.87 13.61
C SER A 450 -21.11 -23.88 14.59
N VAL A 451 -19.86 -23.84 14.08
CA VAL A 451 -18.65 -23.78 14.92
C VAL A 451 -18.61 -22.51 15.77
N VAL A 452 -18.96 -21.36 15.18
CA VAL A 452 -19.03 -20.06 15.86
C VAL A 452 -20.06 -20.09 16.99
N CYS A 453 -21.21 -20.74 16.77
CA CYS A 453 -22.24 -20.91 17.79
C CYS A 453 -21.79 -21.83 18.94
N CYS A 454 -21.02 -22.88 18.65
CA CYS A 454 -20.40 -23.74 19.67
C CYS A 454 -19.38 -22.97 20.52
N VAL A 455 -18.49 -22.19 19.90
CA VAL A 455 -17.49 -21.38 20.62
C VAL A 455 -18.15 -20.29 21.47
N GLU A 456 -19.18 -19.61 20.94
CA GLU A 456 -19.99 -18.64 21.70
C GLU A 456 -20.57 -19.26 22.97
N ARG A 457 -21.20 -20.44 22.86
CA ARG A 457 -21.77 -21.16 24.00
C ARG A 457 -20.69 -21.58 25.00
N MET A 458 -19.53 -22.03 24.53
CA MET A 458 -18.42 -22.41 25.41
C MET A 458 -17.88 -21.22 26.19
N ILE A 459 -17.69 -20.05 25.55
CA ILE A 459 -17.20 -18.84 26.23
C ILE A 459 -18.24 -18.30 27.21
N LEU A 460 -19.52 -18.27 26.84
CA LEU A 460 -20.60 -17.88 27.76
C LEU A 460 -20.69 -18.82 28.98
N PHE A 461 -20.45 -20.11 28.77
CA PHE A 461 -20.36 -21.09 29.85
C PHE A 461 -19.14 -20.84 30.75
N CYS A 462 -17.95 -20.59 30.18
CA CYS A 462 -16.76 -20.22 30.95
C CYS A 462 -16.96 -18.92 31.76
N ILE A 463 -17.60 -17.90 31.18
CA ILE A 463 -17.97 -16.67 31.91
C ILE A 463 -18.93 -17.00 33.05
N ALA A 464 -19.94 -17.85 32.81
CA ALA A 464 -20.87 -18.27 33.86
C ALA A 464 -20.16 -19.02 35.00
N LEU A 465 -19.17 -19.86 34.70
CA LEU A 465 -18.35 -20.59 35.68
C LEU A 465 -17.42 -19.67 36.49
N VAL A 466 -16.72 -18.75 35.82
CA VAL A 466 -15.78 -17.81 36.47
C VAL A 466 -16.50 -16.87 37.44
N PHE A 467 -17.72 -16.45 37.09
CA PHE A 467 -18.54 -15.59 37.93
C PHE A 467 -19.52 -16.38 38.83
N GLN A 468 -19.31 -17.70 38.98
CA GLN A 468 -20.15 -18.55 39.83
C GLN A 468 -19.73 -18.51 41.31
N SER A 469 -18.50 -18.07 41.62
CA SER A 469 -17.89 -18.35 42.94
C SER A 469 -17.47 -17.14 43.81
N ARG A 470 -17.85 -15.90 43.51
CA ARG A 470 -17.63 -14.77 44.46
C ARG A 470 -18.39 -13.53 43.99
N ASP A 471 -18.71 -12.65 44.94
CA ASP A 471 -19.38 -11.34 44.84
C ASP A 471 -18.78 -10.38 43.79
N GLY A 472 -18.80 -10.79 42.53
CA GLY A 472 -18.40 -9.97 41.39
C GLY A 472 -19.55 -9.02 41.02
N PRO A 473 -19.25 -7.80 40.56
CA PRO A 473 -20.29 -6.85 40.16
C PRO A 473 -21.12 -7.46 39.04
N TYR A 474 -22.40 -7.71 39.30
CA TYR A 474 -23.39 -8.25 38.35
C TYR A 474 -23.34 -7.53 37.00
N SER A 475 -23.05 -6.22 37.02
CA SER A 475 -22.86 -5.38 35.84
C SER A 475 -21.72 -5.81 34.91
N LEU A 476 -20.62 -6.37 35.43
CA LEU A 476 -19.48 -6.80 34.61
C LEU A 476 -19.81 -8.09 33.84
N ARG A 477 -20.53 -9.02 34.48
CA ARG A 477 -20.99 -10.27 33.83
C ARG A 477 -21.95 -9.97 32.69
N GLU A 478 -22.91 -9.07 32.93
CA GLU A 478 -23.90 -8.67 31.91
C GLU A 478 -23.26 -7.88 30.77
N TYR A 479 -22.31 -6.99 31.07
CA TYR A 479 -21.49 -6.29 30.08
C TYR A 479 -20.66 -7.25 29.21
N LEU A 480 -19.93 -8.18 29.82
CA LEU A 480 -19.12 -9.18 29.10
C LEU A 480 -20.00 -10.10 28.25
N SER A 481 -21.10 -10.61 28.79
CA SER A 481 -22.05 -11.47 28.07
C SER A 481 -22.67 -10.75 26.87
N THR A 482 -23.07 -9.48 27.04
CA THR A 482 -23.64 -8.66 25.97
C THR A 482 -22.60 -8.37 24.89
N ASN A 483 -21.37 -8.04 25.27
CA ASN A 483 -20.28 -7.84 24.31
C ASN A 483 -19.91 -9.11 23.55
N VAL A 484 -19.87 -10.27 24.23
CA VAL A 484 -19.65 -11.57 23.59
C VAL A 484 -20.76 -11.88 22.60
N LYS A 485 -22.04 -11.77 23.00
CA LYS A 485 -23.18 -11.98 22.10
C LYS A 485 -23.17 -11.02 20.92
N THR A 486 -22.83 -9.75 21.13
CA THR A 486 -22.74 -8.73 20.07
C THR A 486 -21.59 -9.04 19.11
N PHE A 487 -20.43 -9.46 19.65
CA PHE A 487 -19.26 -9.87 18.87
C PHE A 487 -19.55 -11.11 18.01
N PHE A 488 -20.11 -12.16 18.61
CA PHE A 488 -20.48 -13.39 17.91
C PHE A 488 -21.67 -13.20 16.95
N GLY A 489 -22.63 -12.35 17.30
CA GLY A 489 -23.70 -11.92 16.40
C GLY A 489 -23.17 -11.23 15.16
N ASN A 490 -22.17 -10.36 15.31
CA ASN A 490 -21.47 -9.73 14.19
C ASN A 490 -20.64 -10.74 13.37
N LEU A 491 -20.00 -11.73 13.99
CA LEU A 491 -19.26 -12.80 13.30
C LEU A 491 -20.16 -13.69 12.44
N LYS A 492 -21.39 -13.95 12.89
CA LYS A 492 -22.38 -14.75 12.15
C LYS A 492 -22.87 -14.07 10.87
N THR A 493 -22.82 -12.73 10.81
CA THR A 493 -23.22 -11.97 9.61
C THR A 493 -22.08 -11.81 8.60
N TRP A 494 -20.87 -12.31 8.89
CA TRP A 494 -19.74 -12.18 7.99
C TRP A 494 -19.88 -13.09 6.77
N THR A 495 -19.54 -12.52 5.61
CA THR A 495 -19.41 -13.29 4.38
C THR A 495 -18.19 -14.24 4.47
N GLY A 496 -18.20 -15.35 3.72
CA GLY A 496 -17.07 -16.29 3.69
C GLY A 496 -15.73 -15.60 3.37
N ARG A 497 -15.75 -14.57 2.52
CA ARG A 497 -14.58 -13.73 2.23
C ARG A 497 -14.04 -13.00 3.47
N GLN A 498 -14.92 -12.41 4.27
CA GLN A 498 -14.52 -11.70 5.51
C GLN A 498 -13.94 -12.64 6.55
N TRP A 499 -14.45 -13.88 6.61
CA TRP A 499 -13.89 -14.94 7.46
C TRP A 499 -12.44 -15.25 7.09
N TRP A 500 -12.18 -15.56 5.82
CA TRP A 500 -10.82 -15.83 5.34
C TRP A 500 -9.89 -14.62 5.53
N GLU A 501 -10.35 -13.42 5.20
CA GLU A 501 -9.56 -12.19 5.37
C GLU A 501 -9.16 -11.98 6.83
N ARG A 502 -10.11 -12.05 7.76
CA ARG A 502 -9.88 -11.62 9.15
C ARG A 502 -9.28 -12.70 10.04
N CYS A 503 -9.66 -13.96 9.86
CA CYS A 503 -9.22 -15.05 10.74
C CYS A 503 -7.99 -15.79 10.20
N PHE A 504 -7.82 -15.89 8.88
CA PHE A 504 -6.71 -16.62 8.28
C PHE A 504 -5.61 -15.69 7.79
N PHE A 505 -5.92 -14.80 6.82
CA PHE A 505 -4.89 -13.96 6.18
C PHE A 505 -4.25 -12.98 7.16
N ARG A 506 -5.05 -12.16 7.87
CA ARG A 506 -4.50 -11.19 8.83
C ARG A 506 -3.68 -11.83 9.93
N PHE A 507 -4.09 -13.00 10.42
CA PHE A 507 -3.34 -13.73 11.45
C PHE A 507 -1.97 -14.17 10.94
N LEU A 508 -1.91 -14.80 9.77
CA LEU A 508 -0.64 -15.24 9.17
C LEU A 508 0.24 -14.06 8.76
N GLU A 509 -0.33 -12.94 8.31
CA GLU A 509 0.41 -11.70 8.05
C GLU A 509 1.02 -11.14 9.33
N CYS A 510 0.28 -11.13 10.44
CA CYS A 510 0.82 -10.73 11.74
C CYS A 510 2.00 -11.63 12.17
N LEU A 511 1.87 -12.96 12.00
CA LEU A 511 2.97 -13.89 12.29
C LEU A 511 4.18 -13.64 11.39
N ASN A 512 3.97 -13.41 10.09
CA ASN A 512 5.06 -13.12 9.15
C ASN A 512 5.73 -11.76 9.45
N MET A 513 4.96 -10.78 9.92
CA MET A 513 5.49 -9.50 10.38
C MET A 513 6.32 -9.66 11.67
N ILE A 514 5.84 -10.44 12.64
CA ILE A 514 6.61 -10.77 13.86
C ILE A 514 7.91 -11.47 13.50
N TRP A 515 7.87 -12.39 12.53
CA TRP A 515 9.06 -13.07 12.01
C TRP A 515 10.06 -12.09 11.39
N LEU A 516 9.58 -11.14 10.56
CA LEU A 516 10.44 -10.10 10.00
C LEU A 516 11.09 -9.24 11.09
N PHE A 517 10.34 -8.82 12.11
CA PHE A 517 10.89 -8.08 13.25
C PHE A 517 11.95 -8.87 14.01
N TYR A 518 11.69 -10.15 14.27
CA TYR A 518 12.66 -11.05 14.88
C TYR A 518 13.94 -11.14 14.03
N ALA A 519 13.82 -11.26 12.71
CA ALA A 519 14.96 -11.33 11.80
C ALA A 519 15.80 -10.04 11.82
N VAL A 520 15.14 -8.88 11.75
CA VAL A 520 15.81 -7.57 11.74
C VAL A 520 16.49 -7.30 13.09
N ILE A 521 15.80 -7.49 14.21
CA ILE A 521 16.35 -7.24 15.55
C ILE A 521 17.47 -8.24 15.84
N GLY A 522 17.25 -9.53 15.56
CA GLY A 522 18.24 -10.58 15.74
C GLY A 522 19.52 -10.31 14.96
N GLN A 523 19.40 -9.80 13.74
CA GLN A 523 20.56 -9.40 12.94
C GLN A 523 21.25 -8.16 13.50
N ALA A 524 20.50 -7.13 13.89
CA ALA A 524 21.05 -5.87 14.39
C ALA A 524 21.89 -6.06 15.66
N VAL A 525 21.48 -6.96 16.55
CA VAL A 525 22.21 -7.27 17.80
C VAL A 525 23.28 -8.36 17.67
N GLY A 526 23.32 -9.07 16.55
CA GLY A 526 24.22 -10.22 16.36
C GLY A 526 23.75 -11.51 17.02
N ALA A 527 22.44 -11.69 17.24
CA ALA A 527 21.86 -12.90 17.86
C ALA A 527 22.15 -14.19 17.07
N TYR A 528 22.50 -14.07 15.80
CA TYR A 528 22.89 -15.18 14.92
C TYR A 528 24.36 -15.62 15.10
N GLY A 529 25.11 -15.03 16.02
CA GLY A 529 26.48 -15.46 16.38
C GLY A 529 26.53 -16.77 17.17
N THR A 530 25.74 -17.78 16.80
CA THR A 530 25.73 -19.10 17.46
C THR A 530 26.36 -20.16 16.57
N CYS A 531 26.85 -21.25 17.16
CA CYS A 531 27.34 -22.40 16.39
C CYS A 531 26.29 -22.94 15.40
N ALA A 532 25.00 -22.92 15.75
CA ALA A 532 23.94 -23.42 14.86
C ALA A 532 23.79 -22.58 13.59
N CYS A 533 23.91 -21.26 13.74
CA CYS A 533 23.78 -20.32 12.64
C CYS A 533 25.04 -20.20 11.81
N GLN A 534 26.20 -20.22 12.45
CA GLN A 534 27.49 -20.17 11.75
C GLN A 534 27.85 -21.52 11.10
N CYS A 535 27.37 -22.66 11.58
CA CYS A 535 27.60 -23.93 10.89
C CYS A 535 26.60 -24.20 9.75
N SER A 536 25.82 -23.21 9.29
CA SER A 536 24.82 -23.38 8.22
C SER A 536 23.97 -24.66 8.34
N THR A 537 23.47 -24.93 9.55
CA THR A 537 22.77 -26.19 9.89
C THR A 537 21.47 -26.42 9.12
N TRP A 538 20.95 -25.40 8.42
CA TRP A 538 19.74 -25.52 7.62
C TRP A 538 20.01 -26.11 6.23
N SER A 539 21.27 -26.30 5.85
CA SER A 539 21.64 -27.06 4.67
C SER A 539 21.33 -28.56 4.85
N PRO A 540 20.71 -29.24 3.87
CA PRO A 540 20.31 -30.65 3.98
C PRO A 540 21.48 -31.64 4.16
N LEU A 541 22.72 -31.24 3.83
CA LEU A 541 23.92 -32.06 4.02
C LEU A 541 24.65 -31.76 5.34
N GLY A 542 24.01 -31.01 6.24
CA GLY A 542 24.66 -30.39 7.39
C GLY A 542 25.57 -29.23 6.97
N GLY A 543 26.27 -28.64 7.92
CA GLY A 543 27.26 -27.61 7.59
C GLY A 543 28.38 -27.50 8.60
N TYR A 544 29.30 -26.60 8.28
CA TYR A 544 30.58 -26.43 8.93
C TYR A 544 30.81 -24.95 9.27
N LEU A 545 31.67 -24.73 10.25
CA LEU A 545 32.25 -23.43 10.53
C LEU A 545 33.71 -23.45 10.06
N ASP A 546 34.09 -22.49 9.23
CA ASP A 546 35.49 -22.28 8.85
C ASP A 546 36.07 -21.12 9.67
N PHE A 547 37.05 -21.42 10.51
CA PHE A 547 37.66 -20.43 11.39
C PHE A 547 38.46 -19.35 10.67
N THR A 548 38.80 -19.54 9.39
CA THR A 548 39.51 -18.52 8.60
C THR A 548 38.57 -17.60 7.80
N GLN A 549 37.31 -18.00 7.64
CA GLN A 549 36.37 -17.30 6.77
C GLN A 549 35.16 -16.73 7.53
N TYR A 550 34.95 -17.08 8.81
CA TYR A 550 33.72 -16.72 9.54
C TYR A 550 33.56 -15.22 9.82
N ASP A 551 34.65 -14.48 10.01
CA ASP A 551 34.62 -13.05 10.36
C ASP A 551 35.00 -12.15 9.18
N VAL A 552 36.08 -12.51 8.47
CA VAL A 552 36.51 -11.87 7.23
C VAL A 552 36.75 -12.95 6.20
N SER A 553 36.17 -12.79 5.01
CA SER A 553 36.35 -13.74 3.92
C SER A 553 36.98 -13.11 2.69
N ASP A 554 37.90 -13.86 2.10
CA ASP A 554 38.66 -13.52 0.91
C ASP A 554 38.17 -14.26 -0.35
N ILE A 555 36.99 -14.89 -0.28
CA ILE A 555 36.42 -15.65 -1.39
C ILE A 555 36.24 -14.74 -2.62
N PRO A 556 36.83 -15.08 -3.78
CA PRO A 556 36.81 -14.20 -4.96
C PRO A 556 35.40 -13.95 -5.51
N LEU A 557 34.46 -14.88 -5.28
CA LEU A 557 33.05 -14.74 -5.66
C LEU A 557 32.37 -13.53 -4.99
N LEU A 558 32.82 -13.11 -3.79
CA LEU A 558 32.25 -11.97 -3.08
C LEU A 558 32.35 -10.68 -3.88
N ARG A 559 33.42 -10.52 -4.68
CA ARG A 559 33.63 -9.36 -5.55
C ARG A 559 32.57 -9.22 -6.64
N ILE A 560 31.86 -10.30 -6.96
CA ILE A 560 30.82 -10.33 -7.99
C ILE A 560 29.42 -10.37 -7.33
N SER A 561 29.25 -11.20 -6.30
CA SER A 561 27.95 -11.41 -5.66
C SER A 561 27.47 -10.19 -4.88
N TRP A 562 28.35 -9.45 -4.20
CA TRP A 562 27.97 -8.25 -3.46
C TRP A 562 27.47 -7.12 -4.37
N PRO A 563 28.17 -6.73 -5.46
CA PRO A 563 27.65 -5.77 -6.42
C PRO A 563 26.32 -6.19 -7.03
N ILE A 564 26.18 -7.45 -7.47
CA ILE A 564 24.93 -7.94 -8.07
C ILE A 564 23.78 -7.85 -7.07
N SER A 565 23.99 -8.31 -5.84
CA SER A 565 22.96 -8.32 -4.80
C SER A 565 22.51 -6.89 -4.45
N THR A 566 23.48 -5.97 -4.31
CA THR A 566 23.22 -4.56 -4.04
C THR A 566 22.49 -3.90 -5.21
N ALA A 567 22.92 -4.16 -6.45
CA ALA A 567 22.32 -3.62 -7.66
C ALA A 567 20.87 -4.07 -7.84
N ILE A 568 20.54 -5.33 -7.55
CA ILE A 568 19.16 -5.84 -7.64
C ILE A 568 18.23 -5.06 -6.70
N SER A 569 18.57 -4.98 -5.41
CA SER A 569 17.73 -4.29 -4.42
C SER A 569 17.65 -2.78 -4.68
N THR A 570 18.77 -2.12 -4.97
CA THR A 570 18.81 -0.67 -5.21
C THR A 570 18.13 -0.28 -6.51
N SER A 571 18.22 -1.09 -7.57
CA SER A 571 17.49 -0.84 -8.81
C SER A 571 15.99 -1.02 -8.62
N ALA A 572 15.56 -2.09 -7.96
CA ALA A 572 14.14 -2.33 -7.66
C ALA A 572 13.53 -1.17 -6.86
N MET A 573 14.21 -0.73 -5.81
CA MET A 573 13.80 0.43 -5.01
C MET A 573 13.85 1.74 -5.83
N GLY A 574 14.97 2.00 -6.52
CA GLY A 574 15.22 3.25 -7.25
C GLY A 574 14.23 3.47 -8.39
N PHE A 575 13.98 2.46 -9.21
CA PHE A 575 12.98 2.54 -10.28
C PHE A 575 11.57 2.79 -9.72
N ALA A 576 11.21 2.11 -8.62
CA ALA A 576 9.91 2.32 -7.99
C ALA A 576 9.78 3.73 -7.39
N MET A 577 10.79 4.22 -6.68
CA MET A 577 10.80 5.58 -6.14
C MET A 577 10.73 6.63 -7.25
N ILE A 578 11.55 6.52 -8.30
CA ILE A 578 11.52 7.45 -9.43
C ILE A 578 10.14 7.46 -10.08
N TYR A 579 9.54 6.29 -10.29
CA TYR A 579 8.20 6.18 -10.83
C TYR A 579 7.17 6.88 -9.93
N ILE A 580 7.19 6.60 -8.63
CA ILE A 580 6.22 7.18 -7.68
C ILE A 580 6.42 8.69 -7.53
N VAL A 581 7.66 9.19 -7.44
CA VAL A 581 7.96 10.63 -7.42
C VAL A 581 7.50 11.29 -8.71
N ARG A 582 7.73 10.65 -9.87
CA ARG A 582 7.24 11.16 -11.16
C ARG A 582 5.71 11.25 -11.17
N GLU A 583 4.99 10.21 -10.73
CA GLU A 583 3.54 10.24 -10.63
C GLU A 583 3.05 11.30 -9.62
N TRP A 584 3.73 11.45 -8.49
CA TRP A 584 3.46 12.50 -7.52
C TRP A 584 3.63 13.90 -8.14
N CYS A 585 4.71 14.11 -8.89
CA CYS A 585 4.98 15.36 -9.63
C CYS A 585 3.92 15.62 -10.69
N ILE A 586 3.48 14.60 -11.45
CA ILE A 586 2.41 14.75 -12.45
C ILE A 586 1.08 15.14 -11.79
N GLN A 587 0.78 14.59 -10.61
CA GLN A 587 -0.44 14.92 -9.86
C GLN A 587 -0.40 16.28 -9.18
N SER A 588 0.77 16.71 -8.69
CA SER A 588 0.96 18.00 -8.00
C SER A 588 1.17 19.16 -8.96
N VAL A 589 1.84 18.89 -10.09
CA VAL A 589 2.16 19.81 -11.17
C VAL A 589 1.59 19.20 -12.45
N SER A 590 0.41 19.62 -12.83
CA SER A 590 -0.12 19.38 -14.17
C SER A 590 0.70 20.19 -15.19
N ASN A 591 1.97 19.86 -15.42
CA ASN A 591 2.80 20.43 -16.47
C ASN A 591 4.00 19.51 -16.71
N PHE A 592 3.78 18.44 -17.47
CA PHE A 592 4.87 17.74 -18.16
C PHE A 592 4.40 17.19 -19.52
N LEU A 593 4.04 18.12 -20.42
CA LEU A 593 3.93 17.87 -21.85
C LEU A 593 4.75 18.92 -22.62
N HIS A 594 6.03 19.06 -22.30
CA HIS A 594 7.01 19.62 -23.22
C HIS A 594 8.37 18.97 -22.99
N THR A 595 8.57 17.81 -23.62
CA THR A 595 9.92 17.42 -24.04
C THR A 595 9.82 16.94 -25.49
N SER A 596 10.64 17.60 -26.32
CA SER A 596 10.93 17.41 -27.75
C SER A 596 9.79 17.57 -28.77
N SER A 597 9.64 18.79 -29.30
CA SER A 597 9.69 18.94 -30.76
C SER A 597 11.17 19.10 -31.15
N PRO A 598 11.73 18.30 -32.07
CA PRO A 598 12.90 18.74 -32.80
C PRO A 598 12.42 19.88 -33.70
N SER A 599 12.87 21.10 -33.41
CA SER A 599 12.79 22.20 -34.35
C SER A 599 13.61 21.81 -35.58
N THR A 600 12.91 21.63 -36.70
CA THR A 600 13.46 21.79 -38.03
C THR A 600 14.03 23.20 -38.16
N ALA A 601 15.35 23.29 -38.19
CA ALA A 601 16.12 24.16 -39.07
C ALA A 601 17.36 23.37 -39.48
#